data_AF-W9GYD4-F1
#
_entry.id   AF-W9GYD4-F1
#
_cell.length_a   1.000
_cell.length_b   1.000
_cell.length_c   1.000
_cell.angle_alpha   90.00
_cell.angle_beta   90.00
_cell.angle_gamma   90.00
#
_symmetry.space_group_name_H-M   'P 1'
#
loop_
_entity.id
_entity.type
_entity.pdbx_description
1 polymer ?
#
loop_
_entity_poly.entity_id
_entity_poly.type
_entity_poly.pdbx_seq_one_letter_code
_entity_poly.pdbx_strand_id
1 'polypeptide(L)' 'MGPLIASLRTTSQSVEQAVAQAQAVLGNTNDLVSRNSPLRVNLEDSLRNLSLASRSMRGFAETLERSPNALLLGK' A
#
# COMPACT_ATOMS: atom_id res chain seq x y z
N MET A 1 6.84 -18.61 -11.35
CA MET A 1 6.62 -17.67 -10.23
C MET A 1 7.14 -16.24 -10.49
N GLY A 2 8.14 -16.02 -11.37
CA GLY A 2 8.63 -14.68 -11.70
C GLY A 2 7.57 -13.64 -12.12
N PRO A 3 6.62 -13.97 -13.02
CA PRO A 3 5.57 -13.02 -13.42
C PRO A 3 4.66 -12.57 -12.26
N LEU A 4 4.36 -13.47 -11.32
CA LEU A 4 3.52 -13.15 -10.15
C LEU A 4 4.24 -12.19 -9.19
N ILE A 5 5.52 -12.43 -8.92
CA ILE A 5 6.36 -11.55 -8.08
C ILE A 5 6.48 -10.16 -8.71
N ALA A 6 6.66 -10.10 -10.03
CA ALA A 6 6.67 -8.85 -10.78
C ALA A 6 5.35 -8.09 -10.63
N SER A 7 4.21 -8.76 -10.83
CA SER A 7 2.89 -8.16 -10.64
C SER A 7 2.66 -7.65 -9.21
N LEU A 8 3.08 -8.41 -8.19
CA LEU A 8 2.97 -7.97 -6.78
C LEU A 8 3.79 -6.70 -6.51
N ARG A 9 5.01 -6.62 -7.05
CA ARG A 9 5.87 -5.45 -6.93
C ARG A 9 5.26 -4.24 -7.61
N THR A 10 4.79 -4.40 -8.85
CA THR A 10 4.12 -3.34 -9.61
C THR A 10 2.88 -2.83 -8.87
N THR A 11 2.01 -3.73 -8.39
CA THR A 11 0.81 -3.34 -7.63
C THR A 11 1.16 -2.58 -6.37
N SER A 12 2.16 -3.05 -5.60
CA SER A 12 2.62 -2.36 -4.38
C SER A 12 3.11 -0.95 -4.68
N GLN A 13 3.90 -0.79 -5.75
CA GLN A 13 4.39 0.52 -6.19
C GLN A 13 3.24 1.45 -6.61
N SER A 14 2.27 0.95 -7.38
CA SER A 14 1.10 1.73 -7.77
C SER A 14 0.26 2.19 -6.57
N VAL A 15 0.08 1.32 -5.58
CA VAL A 15 -0.62 1.67 -4.33
C VAL A 15 0.12 2.75 -3.55
N GLU A 16 1.45 2.64 -3.44
CA GLU A 16 2.26 3.67 -2.78
C GLU A 16 2.17 5.03 -3.47
N GLN A 17 2.21 5.06 -4.80
CA GLN A 17 2.06 6.29 -5.58
C GLN A 17 0.67 6.91 -5.39
N ALA A 18 -0.39 6.09 -5.46
CA ALA A 18 -1.76 6.56 -5.24
C ALA A 18 -1.94 7.12 -3.82
N VAL A 19 -1.38 6.44 -2.82
CA VAL A 19 -1.42 6.89 -1.42
C VAL A 19 -0.67 8.22 -1.24
N ALA A 20 0.52 8.37 -1.84
CA ALA A 20 1.28 9.61 -1.78
C ALA A 20 0.52 10.78 -2.44
N GLN A 21 -0.10 10.53 -3.60
CA GLN A 21 -0.90 11.53 -4.30
C GLN A 21 -2.12 11.96 -3.48
N ALA A 22 -2.82 11.00 -2.86
CA ALA A 22 -3.96 11.27 -2.00
C ALA A 22 -3.56 12.10 -0.77
N GLN A 23 -2.43 11.79 -0.13
CA GLN A 23 -1.90 12.60 0.99
C GLN A 23 -1.59 14.03 0.55
N ALA A 24 -0.99 14.22 -0.62
CA ALA A 24 -0.70 15.55 -1.17
C ALA A 24 -1.98 16.36 -1.42
N VAL A 25 -3.00 15.72 -2.00
CA VAL A 25 -4.31 16.35 -2.22
C VAL A 25 -4.92 16.76 -0.87
N LEU A 26 -4.94 15.88 0.13
CA LEU A 26 -5.49 16.19 1.46
C LEU A 26 -4.73 17.30 2.19
N GLY A 27 -3.42 17.36 2.01
CA GLY A 27 -2.59 18.46 2.51
C GLY A 27 -2.96 19.81 1.87
N ASN A 28 -3.23 19.82 0.56
CA ASN A 28 -3.60 21.03 -0.17
C ASN A 28 -5.08 21.43 0.02
N THR A 29 -5.95 20.48 0.36
CA THR A 29 -7.41 20.70 0.55
C THR A 29 -7.74 21.28 1.93
N ASN A 30 -6.72 21.73 2.68
CA ASN A 30 -6.86 22.27 4.04
C ASN A 30 -7.82 23.47 4.13
N ASP A 31 -8.06 24.15 3.00
CA ASP A 31 -8.97 25.29 2.87
C ASP A 31 -10.44 24.88 2.62
N LEU A 32 -10.72 23.62 2.24
CA LEU A 32 -12.06 23.15 1.87
C LEU A 32 -12.67 22.17 2.87
N VAL A 33 -11.86 21.43 3.64
CA VAL A 33 -12.33 20.49 4.67
C VAL A 33 -11.53 20.70 5.95
N SER A 34 -12.23 20.97 7.05
CA SER A 34 -11.66 21.09 8.41
C SER A 34 -10.68 19.95 8.71
N ARG A 35 -9.50 20.30 9.26
CA ARG A 35 -8.46 19.34 9.70
C ARG A 35 -8.99 18.25 10.64
N ASN A 36 -10.07 18.52 11.36
CA ASN A 36 -10.65 17.61 12.35
C ASN A 36 -11.96 16.97 11.86
N SER A 37 -12.26 17.08 10.56
CA SER A 37 -13.42 16.41 9.97
C SER A 37 -13.28 14.89 10.11
N PRO A 38 -14.30 14.18 10.60
CA PRO A 38 -14.29 12.71 10.67
C PRO A 38 -13.98 12.04 9.32
N LEU A 39 -14.42 12.66 8.22
CA LEU A 39 -14.12 12.18 6.86
C LEU A 39 -12.62 12.18 6.55
N ARG A 40 -11.91 13.24 6.95
CA ARG A 40 -10.48 13.37 6.73
C ARG A 40 -9.70 12.35 7.55
N VAL A 41 -10.06 12.20 8.84
CA VAL A 41 -9.44 11.21 9.74
C VAL A 41 -9.61 9.79 9.16
N ASN A 42 -10.83 9.41 8.79
CA ASN A 42 -11.10 8.08 8.22
C ASN A 42 -10.30 7.83 6.92
N LEU A 43 -10.14 8.86 6.10
CA LEU A 43 -9.37 8.76 4.86
C LEU A 43 -7.86 8.65 5.12
N GLU A 44 -7.31 9.45 6.05
CA GLU A 44 -5.91 9.34 6.47
C GLU A 44 -5.60 7.95 7.03
N ASP A 45 -6.51 7.38 7.85
CA ASP A 45 -6.39 6.01 8.36
C ASP A 45 -6.45 4.97 7.24
N SER A 46 -7.35 5.14 6.27
CA SER A 46 -7.46 4.24 5.11
C SER A 46 -6.19 4.26 4.27
N LEU A 47 -5.62 5.44 4.00
CA LEU A 47 -4.38 5.62 3.26
C LEU A 47 -3.19 4.99 4.01
N ARG A 48 -3.16 5.11 5.34
CA ARG A 48 -2.16 4.47 6.18
C ARG A 48 -2.25 2.94 6.08
N ASN A 49 -3.44 2.39 6.18
CA ASN A 49 -3.67 0.94 6.06
C ASN A 49 -3.27 0.41 4.67
N LEU A 50 -3.58 1.14 3.60
CA LEU A 50 -3.14 0.81 2.25
C LEU A 50 -1.61 0.81 2.11
N SER A 51 -0.93 1.78 2.74
CA SER A 51 0.54 1.81 2.78
C SER A 51 1.12 0.59 3.49
N LEU A 52 0.53 0.20 4.63
CA LEU A 52 0.94 -1.00 5.37
C LEU A 52 0.73 -2.27 4.54
N ALA A 53 -0.42 -2.39 3.86
CA ALA A 53 -0.71 -3.51 2.97
C ALA A 53 0.28 -3.59 1.80
N SER A 54 0.60 -2.46 1.16
CA SER A 54 1.64 -2.38 0.11
C SER A 54 2.98 -2.94 0.58
N ARG A 55 3.43 -2.52 1.76
CA ARG A 55 4.71 -2.98 2.34
C ARG A 55 4.68 -4.48 2.64
N SER A 56 3.56 -4.99 3.13
CA SER A 56 3.37 -6.44 3.35
C SER A 56 3.45 -7.23 2.05
N MET A 57 2.80 -6.77 0.98
CA MET A 57 2.88 -7.39 -0.35
C MET A 57 4.32 -7.40 -0.90
N ARG A 58 5.08 -6.32 -0.69
CA ARG A 58 6.50 -6.27 -1.07
C ARG A 58 7.34 -7.27 -0.29
N GLY A 59 7.18 -7.33 1.03
CA GLY A 59 7.89 -8.29 1.87
C GLY A 59 7.55 -9.75 1.52
N PHE A 60 6.29 -10.01 1.15
CA PHE A 60 5.88 -11.31 0.63
C PHE A 60 6.55 -11.64 -0.71
N ALA A 61 6.57 -10.69 -1.65
CA ALA A 61 7.24 -10.85 -2.94
C ALA A 61 8.75 -11.13 -2.76
N GLU A 62 9.41 -10.43 -1.84
CA GLU A 62 10.82 -10.68 -1.47
C GLU A 62 11.02 -12.06 -0.84
N THR A 63 10.09 -12.52 -0.01
CA THR A 63 10.13 -13.86 0.59
C THR A 63 10.02 -14.95 -0.47
N LEU A 64 9.11 -14.79 -1.44
CA LEU A 64 8.96 -15.71 -2.57
C LEU A 64 10.19 -15.73 -3.49
N GLU A 65 10.84 -14.58 -3.68
CA GLU A 65 12.06 -14.47 -4.49
C GLU A 65 13.23 -15.21 -3.83
N ARG A 66 13.34 -15.15 -2.50
CA ARG A 66 14.39 -15.84 -1.72
C ARG A 66 14.11 -17.33 -1.50
N SER A 67 12.84 -17.72 -1.35
CA SER A 67 12.45 -19.11 -1.09
C SER A 67 11.21 -19.48 -1.91
N PRO A 68 11.40 -19.87 -3.18
CA PRO A 68 10.27 -20.19 -4.07
C PRO A 68 9.45 -21.40 -3.59
N ASN A 69 10.02 -22.26 -2.73
CA ASN A 69 9.34 -23.41 -2.13
C ASN A 69 8.47 -23.03 -0.92
N ALA A 70 8.48 -21.78 -0.45
CA ALA A 70 7.68 -21.33 0.70
C ALA A 70 6.16 -21.49 0.47
N LEU A 71 5.70 -21.55 -0.79
CA LEU A 71 4.31 -21.82 -1.14
C LEU A 71 3.90 -23.29 -0.93
N LEU A 72 4.86 -24.23 -0.93
CA LEU A 72 4.60 -25.67 -0.84
C LEU A 72 4.55 -26.20 0.61
N LEU A 73 5.00 -25.41 1.59
CA LEU A 73 4.95 -25.76 3.02
C LEU A 73 3.89 -24.96 3.78
N GLY A 74 2.75 -24.70 3.13
CA GLY A 74 1.60 -24.06 3.77
C GLY A 74 1.33 -24.66 5.16
N LYS A 75 1.47 -23.80 6.17
CA LYS A 75 0.84 -23.95 7.48
C LYS A 75 0.02 -22.69 7.68
#